data_AF-D1A8H8-F1
#
_entry.id   AF-D1A8H8-F1
#
_cell.length_a   1.000
_cell.length_b   1.000
_cell.length_c   1.000
_cell.angle_alpha   90.00
_cell.angle_beta   90.00
_cell.angle_gamma   90.00
#
_symmetry.space_group_name_H-M   'P 1'
#
loop_
_entity.id
_entity.type
_entity.pdbx_description
1 polymer ?
#
loop_
_entity_poly.entity_id
_entity_poly.type
_entity_poly.pdbx_seq_one_letter_code
_entity_poly.pdbx_strand_id
1 'polypeptide(L)' 'MTDDTRPSYEQARDELAEVVRRLEAGGLTLEESLKLWERGEKLAEICQEWLEGARARLAAATAAAEDDAEPDSAPPF' A
#
# COMPACT_ATOMS: atom_id res chain seq x y z
N MET A 1 8.45 -20.31 -7.88
CA MET A 1 7.14 -19.99 -7.25
C MET A 1 7.42 -18.77 -6.39
N THR A 2 7.30 -17.54 -6.87
CA THR A 2 6.14 -16.92 -7.54
C THR A 2 6.60 -16.08 -8.73
N ASP A 3 6.02 -16.33 -9.90
CA ASP A 3 6.05 -15.40 -11.03
C ASP A 3 4.67 -14.73 -11.02
N ASP A 4 4.60 -13.52 -10.44
CA ASP A 4 3.44 -12.64 -10.53
C ASP A 4 3.99 -11.20 -10.48
N THR A 5 3.71 -10.43 -11.52
CA THR A 5 4.46 -9.27 -12.01
C THR A 5 4.55 -8.06 -11.05
N ARG A 6 4.06 -8.16 -9.81
CA ARG A 6 4.03 -7.07 -8.83
C ARG A 6 4.64 -7.51 -7.48
N PRO A 7 5.61 -6.76 -6.92
CA PRO A 7 6.19 -7.07 -5.62
C PRO A 7 5.15 -6.99 -4.50
N SER A 8 5.32 -7.80 -3.45
CA SER A 8 4.53 -7.68 -2.23
C SER A 8 4.76 -6.33 -1.55
N TYR A 9 3.82 -5.90 -0.69
CA TYR A 9 3.95 -4.66 0.06
C TYR A 9 5.27 -4.58 0.84
N GLU A 10 5.64 -5.65 1.55
CA GLU A 10 6.87 -5.67 2.36
C GLU A 10 8.11 -5.54 1.49
N GLN A 11 8.16 -6.26 0.36
CA GLN A 11 9.26 -6.14 -0.59
C GLN A 11 9.36 -4.73 -1.19
N ALA A 12 8.23 -4.15 -1.60
CA ALA A 12 8.21 -2.80 -2.17
C ALA A 12 8.64 -1.75 -1.14
N ARG A 13 8.19 -1.88 0.12
CA ARG A 13 8.57 -1.02 1.24
C ARG A 13 10.06 -1.13 1.54
N ASP A 14 10.59 -2.35 1.62
CA ASP A 14 11.99 -2.59 1.97
C ASP A 14 12.93 -2.07 0.88
N GLU A 15 12.54 -2.23 -0.40
CA GLU A 15 13.25 -1.65 -1.53
C GLU A 15 13.18 -0.11 -1.52
N LEU A 16 12.02 0.47 -1.23
CA LEU A 16 11.86 1.92 -1.10
C LEU A 16 12.76 2.48 0.01
N ALA A 17 12.83 1.79 1.15
CA ALA A 17 13.71 2.17 2.25
C ALA A 17 15.18 2.13 1.83
N GLU A 18 15.60 1.15 1.01
CA GLU A 18 16.96 1.12 0.45
C GLU A 18 17.23 2.27 -0.52
N VAL A 19 16.27 2.60 -1.40
CA VAL A 19 16.37 3.74 -2.30
C VAL A 19 16.56 5.05 -1.51
N VAL A 20 15.74 5.27 -0.48
CA VAL A 20 15.86 6.45 0.40
C VAL A 20 17.22 6.49 1.08
N ARG A 21 17.68 5.38 1.67
CA ARG A 21 19.00 5.29 2.29
C ARG A 21 20.12 5.69 1.34
N ARG A 22 20.06 5.25 0.07
CA ARG A 22 21.07 5.58 -0.94
C ARG A 22 21.03 7.05 -1.36
N LEU A 23 19.83 7.64 -1.45
CA LEU A 23 19.67 9.07 -1.72
C LEU A 23 20.21 9.92 -0.55
N GLU A 24 19.92 9.53 0.70
CA GLU A 24 20.36 10.22 1.91
C GLU A 24 21.88 10.11 2.15
N ALA A 25 22.48 8.98 1.78
CA ALA A 25 23.93 8.79 1.88
C ALA A 25 24.73 9.79 1.01
N GLY A 26 24.11 10.30 -0.06
CA GLY A 26 24.75 11.20 -1.00
C GLY A 26 25.89 10.53 -1.80
N GLY A 27 26.72 11.34 -2.46
CA GLY A 27 27.83 10.84 -3.28
C GLY A 27 27.43 10.29 -4.66
N LEU A 28 26.16 10.42 -5.03
CA LEU A 28 25.62 10.04 -6.34
C LEU A 28 25.71 11.22 -7.31
N THR A 29 25.85 10.90 -8.59
CA THR A 29 25.64 11.90 -9.65
C THR A 29 24.17 12.29 -9.74
N LEU A 30 23.89 13.41 -10.42
CA LEU A 30 22.51 13.86 -10.66
C LEU A 30 21.68 12.80 -11.39
N GLU A 31 22.25 12.16 -12.42
CA GLU A 31 21.57 11.13 -13.20
C GLU A 31 21.22 9.89 -12.34
N GLU A 32 22.14 9.44 -11.49
CA GLU A 32 21.89 8.34 -10.56
C GLU A 32 20.84 8.70 -9.51
N SER A 33 20.88 9.93 -8.99
CA SER A 33 19.90 10.44 -8.03
C SER A 33 18.50 10.47 -8.65
N LEU A 34 18.38 10.90 -9.91
CA LEU A 34 17.10 10.90 -10.64
C LEU A 34 16.57 9.49 -10.87
N LYS A 35 17.43 8.54 -11.28
CA LYS A 35 17.03 7.13 -11.46
C LYS A 35 16.53 6.50 -10.17
N LEU A 36 17.20 6.78 -9.04
CA LEU A 36 16.77 6.30 -7.73
C LEU A 36 15.46 6.94 -7.32
N TRP A 37 15.30 8.25 -7.52
CA TRP A 37 14.04 8.94 -7.25
C TRP A 37 12.87 8.35 -8.05
N GLU A 38 13.01 8.17 -9.37
CA GLU A 38 11.97 7.55 -10.22
C GLU A 38 11.61 6.13 -9.78
N ARG A 39 12.61 5.36 -9.33
CA ARG A 39 12.36 4.03 -8.75
C ARG A 39 11.60 4.14 -7.43
N GLY A 40 11.97 5.09 -6.58
CA GLY A 40 11.29 5.38 -5.31
C GLY A 40 9.83 5.73 -5.51
N GLU A 41 9.52 6.62 -6.46
CA GLU A 41 8.13 6.99 -6.80
C GLU A 41 7.29 5.78 -7.21
N LYS A 42 7.82 4.93 -8.11
CA LYS A 42 7.12 3.70 -8.53
C LYS A 42 6.87 2.73 -7.36
N LEU A 43 7.83 2.61 -6.44
CA LEU A 43 7.67 1.77 -5.26
C LEU A 43 6.63 2.35 -4.29
N ALA A 44 6.61 3.67 -4.14
CA ALA A 44 5.61 4.37 -3.33
C ALA A 44 4.20 4.18 -3.90
N GLU A 45 4.01 4.31 -5.21
CA GLU A 45 2.74 4.01 -5.90
C GLU A 45 2.27 2.59 -5.61
N ILE A 46 3.14 1.59 -5.78
CA ILE A 46 2.81 0.19 -5.48
C ILE A 46 2.38 0.02 -4.01
N CYS A 47 3.07 0.66 -3.08
CA CYS A 47 2.70 0.63 -1.67
C CYS A 47 1.32 1.25 -1.42
N GLN A 48 1.01 2.38 -2.07
CA GLN A 48 -0.29 3.04 -1.95
C GLN A 48 -1.41 2.15 -2.48
N GLU A 49 -1.24 1.54 -3.64
CA GLU A 49 -2.24 0.63 -4.22
C GLU A 49 -2.54 -0.56 -3.30
N TRP A 50 -1.52 -1.14 -2.67
CA TRP A 50 -1.70 -2.20 -1.68
C TRP A 50 -2.52 -1.73 -0.47
N LEU A 51 -2.22 -0.54 0.06
CA LEU A 51 -2.92 0.03 1.21
C LEU A 51 -4.35 0.42 0.88
N GLU A 52 -4.59 0.98 -0.29
CA GLU A 52 -5.93 1.32 -0.78
C GLU A 52 -6.78 0.07 -0.96
N GLY A 53 -6.24 -0.98 -1.59
CA GLY A 53 -6.90 -2.27 -1.73
C GLY A 53 -7.28 -2.89 -0.37
N ALA A 54 -6.38 -2.80 0.62
CA ALA A 54 -6.67 -3.27 1.98
C ALA A 54 -7.80 -2.46 2.64
N ARG A 55 -7.77 -1.13 2.51
CA ARG A 55 -8.82 -0.22 3.04
C ARG A 55 -10.19 -0.52 2.41
N ALA A 56 -10.25 -0.71 1.09
CA ALA A 56 -11.48 -1.04 0.39
C ALA A 56 -12.09 -2.36 0.86
N ARG A 57 -11.25 -3.38 1.09
CA ARG A 57 -11.71 -4.69 1.62
C ARG A 57 -12.25 -4.58 3.04
N LEU A 58 -11.61 -3.78 3.90
CA LEU A 58 -12.11 -3.51 5.25
C LEU A 58 -13.44 -2.77 5.21
N ALA A 59 -13.56 -1.72 4.39
CA ALA A 59 -14.80 -0.96 4.25
C ALA A 59 -15.97 -1.85 3.78
N ALA A 60 -15.73 -2.73 2.81
CA ALA A 60 -16.73 -3.69 2.33
C ALA A 60 -17.15 -4.69 3.42
N ALA A 61 -16.20 -5.18 4.22
CA ALA A 61 -16.50 -6.10 5.32
C ALA A 61 -17.33 -5.43 6.42
N THR A 62 -17.04 -4.17 6.75
CA THR A 62 -17.83 -3.40 7.73
C THR A 62 -19.24 -3.12 7.22
N ALA A 63 -19.40 -2.68 5.97
CA ALA A 63 -20.72 -2.41 5.39
C ALA A 63 -21.61 -3.66 5.35
N ALA A 64 -21.03 -4.83 5.03
CA ALA A 64 -21.75 -6.10 5.07
C ALA A 64 -22.24 -6.45 6.49
N ALA A 65 -21.43 -6.18 7.51
CA ALA A 65 -21.79 -6.43 8.90
C ALA A 65 -22.89 -5.47 9.42
N GLU A 66 -23.01 -4.28 8.85
CA GLU A 66 -24.07 -3.31 9.18
C GLU A 66 -25.41 -3.64 8.48
N ASP A 67 -25.37 -4.25 7.30
CA ASP A 67 -26.58 -4.69 6.56
C ASP A 67 -27.23 -5.94 7.22
N ASP A 68 -26.41 -6.82 7.83
CA ASP A 68 -26.87 -7.98 8.62
C ASP A 68 -27.40 -7.60 10.03
N ALA A 69 -27.28 -6.34 10.46
CA ALA A 69 -27.89 -5.87 11.70
C ALA A 69 -29.39 -5.58 11.48
N GLU A 70 -30.23 -6.60 11.69
CA GLU A 70 -31.69 -6.46 11.65
C GLU A 70 -32.19 -5.28 12.51
N PRO A 71 -33.03 -4.37 11.97
CA PRO A 71 -33.65 -3.28 12.72
C PRO A 71 -34.77 -3.73 13.68
N ASP A 72 -34.89 -5.04 13.95
CA ASP A 72 -36.00 -5.62 14.73
C ASP A 72 -35.58 -5.97 16.16
N SER A 73 -35.41 -4.94 17.00
CA SER A 73 -35.48 -5.15 18.46
C SER A 73 -36.04 -3.94 19.22
N ALA A 74 -36.83 -3.09 18.57
CA ALA A 74 -37.67 -2.14 19.30
C ALA A 74 -38.91 -2.90 19.81
N PRO A 75 -39.04 -3.16 21.13
CA PRO A 75 -40.23 -3.85 21.62
C PRO A 75 -41.45 -2.94 21.38
N PRO A 76 -42.56 -3.47 20.84
CA PRO A 76 -43.80 -2.71 20.87
C PRO A 76 -44.17 -2.56 22.35
N PHE A 77 -44.51 -1.34 22.76
CA PHE A 77 -45.14 -1.09 24.06
C PHE A 77 -46.34 -2.01 24.29
#